data_AF-U2YY09-F1
#
_entry.id   AF-U2YY09-F1
#
_cell.length_a   1.000
_cell.length_b   1.000
_cell.length_c   1.000
_cell.angle_alpha   90.00
_cell.angle_beta   90.00
_cell.angle_gamma   90.00
#
_symmetry.space_group_name_H-M   'P 1'
#
loop_
_entity.id
_entity.type
_entity.pdbx_description
1 polymer ?
#
loop_
_entity_poly.entity_id
_entity_poly.type
_entity_poly.pdbx_seq_one_letter_code
_entity_poly.pdbx_strand_id
1 'polypeptide(L)'
;MSGTFDDGAIAQITHDEGEIRYVGSREHGQVVVTTHPEGERLTPECSLTIVQHSPSGFAVGYRGSGPAQLALAVLLNDTDNATLARQHYQTFKDEVIS
;
A
#
# COMPACT_ATOMS: atom_id res chain seq x y z
N MET A 1 -34.52 -25.29 29.35
CA MET A 1 -33.60 -24.14 29.24
C MET A 1 -32.28 -24.73 28.75
N SER A 2 -31.96 -24.65 27.46
CA SER A 2 -31.45 -23.46 26.74
C SER A 2 -30.09 -23.04 27.34
N GLY A 3 -28.98 -23.00 26.61
CA GLY A 3 -28.81 -23.12 25.17
C GLY A 3 -27.40 -23.51 24.75
N THR A 4 -27.36 -24.10 23.56
CA THR A 4 -26.22 -24.17 22.65
C THR A 4 -25.81 -22.77 22.25
N PHE A 5 -24.52 -22.46 22.26
CA PHE A 5 -23.99 -21.36 21.47
C PHE A 5 -23.19 -21.93 20.31
N ASP A 6 -23.83 -21.79 19.15
CA ASP A 6 -23.34 -21.95 17.80
C ASP A 6 -22.05 -21.13 17.56
N ASP A 7 -21.15 -21.77 16.82
CA ASP A 7 -20.60 -21.26 15.56
C ASP A 7 -20.19 -19.78 15.51
N GLY A 8 -18.96 -19.53 15.97
CA GLY A 8 -18.19 -18.35 15.60
C GLY A 8 -17.22 -18.73 14.49
N ALA A 9 -17.74 -18.81 13.25
CA ALA A 9 -16.95 -18.90 12.04
C ALA A 9 -15.84 -17.84 12.05
N ILE A 10 -14.62 -18.27 12.42
CA ILE A 10 -13.40 -17.63 11.95
C ILE A 10 -13.45 -17.74 10.44
N ALA A 11 -13.84 -16.66 9.77
CA ALA A 11 -13.68 -16.53 8.33
C ALA A 11 -12.19 -16.77 8.06
N GLN A 12 -11.86 -18.00 7.67
CA GLN A 12 -10.63 -18.29 6.98
C GLN A 12 -10.68 -17.38 5.77
N ILE A 13 -9.94 -16.27 5.87
CA ILE A 13 -9.55 -15.48 4.71
C ILE A 13 -8.80 -16.49 3.86
N THR A 14 -9.49 -17.04 2.87
CA THR A 14 -8.90 -17.86 1.83
C THR A 14 -8.00 -16.90 1.06
N HIS A 15 -6.75 -16.81 1.50
CA HIS A 15 -5.72 -16.09 0.76
C HIS A 15 -5.59 -16.82 -0.56
N ASP A 16 -6.00 -16.15 -1.64
CA ASP A 16 -5.56 -16.53 -2.98
C ASP A 16 -4.04 -16.39 -2.95
N GLU A 17 -3.31 -17.49 -3.14
CA GLU A 17 -1.86 -17.55 -2.88
C GLU A 17 -1.01 -16.61 -3.77
N GLY A 18 -1.64 -15.79 -4.62
CA GLY A 18 -1.00 -14.74 -5.43
C GLY A 18 -1.44 -13.30 -5.13
N GLU A 19 -2.33 -13.03 -4.16
CA GLU A 19 -2.78 -11.68 -3.87
C GLU A 19 -1.75 -10.90 -3.03
N ILE A 20 -1.10 -9.91 -3.65
CA ILE A 20 -0.26 -8.95 -2.93
C ILE A 20 -1.15 -7.88 -2.27
N ARG A 21 -0.95 -7.66 -0.97
CA ARG A 21 -1.60 -6.55 -0.24
C ARG A 21 -0.57 -5.59 0.33
N TYR A 22 -0.84 -4.30 0.19
CA TYR A 22 -0.03 -3.24 0.78
C TYR A 22 -0.69 -2.79 2.08
N VAL A 23 -0.04 -3.04 3.21
CA VAL A 23 -0.54 -2.67 4.54
C VAL A 23 0.26 -1.49 5.06
N GLY A 24 -0.45 -0.39 5.35
CA GLY A 24 0.12 0.81 5.94
C GLY A 24 0.03 0.81 7.46
N SER A 25 1.12 1.15 8.12
CA SER A 25 1.22 1.37 9.57
C SER A 25 1.84 2.74 9.86
N ARG A 26 1.73 3.19 11.12
CA ARG A 26 2.44 4.39 11.60
C ARG A 26 3.48 3.98 12.63
N GLU A 27 4.74 4.25 12.32
CA GLU A 27 5.87 3.99 13.21
C GLU A 27 6.60 5.30 13.49
N HIS A 28 6.66 5.72 14.75
CA HIS A 28 7.29 6.99 15.16
C HIS A 28 6.79 8.22 14.36
N GLY A 29 5.51 8.22 13.96
CA GLY A 29 4.91 9.30 13.19
C GLY A 29 5.15 9.24 11.67
N GLN A 30 5.91 8.27 11.18
CA GLN A 30 6.12 8.02 9.76
C GLN A 30 5.16 6.95 9.24
N VAL A 31 4.73 7.10 7.99
CA VAL A 31 3.97 6.05 7.30
C VAL A 31 4.94 5.00 6.78
N VAL A 32 4.73 3.77 7.23
CA VAL A 32 5.46 2.58 6.77
C VAL A 32 4.48 1.70 6.00
N VAL A 33 4.91 1.15 4.88
CA VAL A 33 4.08 0.25 4.06
C VAL A 33 4.84 -1.05 3.85
N THR A 34 4.15 -2.16 4.09
CA THR A 34 4.69 -3.52 3.92
C THR A 34 3.81 -4.34 3.00
N THR A 35 4.42 -5.17 2.16
CA THR A 35 3.70 -6.15 1.36
C THR A 35 3.28 -7.33 2.24
N HIS A 36 2.18 -7.97 1.88
CA HIS A 36 1.78 -9.29 2.40
C HIS A 36 1.55 -10.23 1.22
N PRO A 37 1.90 -11.53 1.35
CA PRO A 37 2.31 -12.19 2.60
C PRO A 37 3.78 -12.02 2.99
N GLU A 38 4.64 -11.54 2.10
CA GLU A 38 6.11 -11.59 2.26
C GLU A 38 6.67 -10.65 3.36
N GLY A 39 5.96 -9.58 3.70
CA GLY A 39 6.39 -8.66 4.76
C GLY A 39 7.48 -7.69 4.32
N GLU A 40 7.72 -7.52 3.01
CA GLU A 40 8.76 -6.62 2.52
C GLU A 40 8.34 -5.16 2.67
N ARG A 41 9.26 -4.34 3.17
CA ARG A 41 9.02 -2.91 3.35
C ARG A 41 9.17 -2.19 2.02
N LEU A 42 8.11 -1.51 1.59
CA LEU A 42 8.18 -0.59 0.47
C LEU A 42 9.01 0.64 0.85
N THR A 43 10.01 0.97 0.04
CA THR A 43 10.86 2.15 0.23
C THR A 43 10.62 3.19 -0.87
N PRO A 44 10.86 4.49 -0.61
CA PRO A 44 10.64 5.51 -1.62
C PRO A 44 11.73 5.52 -2.71
N GLU A 45 12.86 4.86 -2.50
CA GLU A 45 14.09 4.97 -3.30
C GLU A 45 13.85 4.79 -4.80
N CYS A 46 13.22 3.68 -5.21
CA CYS A 46 12.94 3.39 -6.62
C CYS A 46 11.99 4.44 -7.23
N SER A 47 10.91 4.79 -6.52
CA SER A 47 9.96 5.79 -6.98
C SER A 47 10.54 7.20 -7.08
N LEU A 48 11.50 7.56 -6.21
CA LEU A 48 12.20 8.85 -6.23
C LEU A 48 13.05 9.03 -7.48
N THR A 49 13.57 7.94 -8.07
CA THR A 49 14.31 8.00 -9.34
C THR A 49 13.43 8.39 -10.52
N ILE A 50 12.12 8.13 -10.45
CA ILE A 50 11.16 8.43 -11.51
C ILE A 50 10.64 9.86 -11.36
N VAL A 51 10.09 10.19 -10.18
CA VAL A 51 9.65 11.54 -9.81
C VAL A 51 9.91 11.78 -8.33
N GLN A 52 10.61 12.88 -8.02
CA GLN A 52 10.94 13.26 -6.67
C GLN A 52 9.82 14.10 -6.02
N HIS A 53 8.75 13.46 -5.55
CA HIS A 53 7.66 14.14 -4.83
C HIS A 53 8.02 14.41 -3.37
N SER A 54 8.50 13.39 -2.65
CA SER A 54 8.69 13.43 -1.20
C SER A 54 9.92 12.62 -0.76
N PRO A 55 11.12 13.24 -0.74
CA PRO A 55 12.34 12.60 -0.21
C PRO A 55 12.21 12.24 1.28
N SER A 56 11.32 12.90 2.01
CA SER A 56 11.01 12.60 3.42
C SER A 56 10.18 11.34 3.63
N GLY A 57 9.75 10.67 2.56
CA GLY A 57 9.02 9.40 2.61
C GLY A 57 7.53 9.53 2.30
N PHE A 58 6.79 8.47 2.64
CA PHE A 58 5.37 8.32 2.35
C PHE A 58 4.48 9.06 3.34
N ALA A 59 3.27 9.39 2.90
CA ALA A 59 2.20 9.88 3.76
C ALA A 59 0.82 9.54 3.18
N VAL A 60 -0.23 9.63 3.98
CA VAL A 60 -1.64 9.35 3.61
C VAL A 60 -2.59 10.33 4.31
N GLY A 61 -3.85 10.41 3.85
CA GLY A 61 -4.91 11.21 4.49
C GLY A 61 -4.96 12.69 4.07
N TYR A 62 -4.31 13.04 2.97
CA TYR A 62 -4.42 14.34 2.31
C TYR A 62 -4.07 14.20 0.83
N ARG A 63 -4.33 15.23 0.03
CA ARG A 63 -3.85 15.30 -1.36
C ARG A 63 -2.51 16.03 -1.39
N GLY A 64 -1.42 15.34 -1.70
CA GLY A 64 -0.11 15.99 -1.80
C GLY A 64 1.05 15.06 -2.14
N SER A 65 2.28 15.53 -1.89
CA SER A 65 3.50 14.87 -2.35
C SER A 65 3.80 13.52 -1.69
N GLY A 66 3.55 13.38 -0.38
CA GLY A 66 3.74 12.10 0.32
C GLY A 66 2.84 10.98 -0.24
N PRO A 67 1.52 11.21 -0.36
CA PRO A 67 0.60 10.30 -1.03
C PRO A 67 0.97 10.03 -2.49
N ALA A 68 1.43 11.05 -3.24
CA ALA A 68 1.88 10.87 -4.62
C ALA A 68 3.13 9.98 -4.72
N GLN A 69 4.08 10.14 -3.80
CA GLN A 69 5.26 9.28 -3.71
C GLN A 69 4.87 7.83 -3.39
N LEU A 70 3.93 7.64 -2.46
CA LEU A 70 3.41 6.32 -2.10
C LEU A 70 2.71 5.65 -3.28
N ALA A 71 1.82 6.37 -3.95
CA ALA A 71 1.11 5.87 -5.14
C ALA A 71 2.07 5.41 -6.24
N LEU A 72 3.12 6.19 -6.49
CA LEU A 72 4.15 5.84 -7.47
C LEU A 72 4.94 4.60 -7.05
N ALA A 73 5.29 4.47 -5.76
CA ALA A 73 6.00 3.31 -5.23
C ALA A 73 5.17 2.03 -5.32
N VAL A 74 3.87 2.09 -4.98
CA VAL A 74 2.96 0.93 -5.07
C VAL A 74 2.85 0.45 -6.51
N LEU A 75 2.52 1.35 -7.45
CA LEU A 75 2.40 0.96 -8.86
C LEU A 75 3.71 0.44 -9.45
N LEU A 76 4.85 1.02 -9.06
CA LEU A 76 6.14 0.56 -9.54
C LEU A 76 6.45 -0.85 -9.01
N ASN A 77 6.19 -1.11 -7.73
CA ASN A 77 6.40 -2.42 -7.13
C ASN A 77 5.48 -3.49 -7.71
N ASP A 78 4.22 -3.14 -7.97
CA ASP A 78 3.21 -4.09 -8.47
C ASP A 78 3.40 -4.44 -9.95
N THR A 79 3.82 -3.46 -10.76
CA THR A 79 3.87 -3.62 -12.22
C THR A 79 5.26 -3.85 -12.79
N ASP A 80 6.31 -3.59 -11.99
CA ASP A 80 7.71 -3.52 -12.43
C ASP A 80 7.91 -2.66 -13.70
N ASN A 81 7.04 -1.65 -13.89
CA ASN A 81 6.98 -0.85 -15.11
C ASN A 81 6.94 0.65 -14.80
N ALA A 82 8.11 1.29 -14.90
CA ALA A 82 8.27 2.71 -14.62
C ALA A 82 7.38 3.62 -15.50
N THR A 83 7.15 3.25 -16.76
CA THR A 83 6.31 4.04 -17.68
C THR A 83 4.85 3.99 -17.26
N LEU A 84 4.33 2.79 -16.99
CA LEU A 84 2.97 2.59 -16.52
C LEU A 84 2.76 3.28 -15.17
N ALA A 85 3.66 3.05 -14.21
CA ALA A 85 3.60 3.69 -12.90
C ALA A 85 3.60 5.22 -13.02
N ARG A 86 4.48 5.80 -13.84
CA ARG A 86 4.54 7.26 -14.08
C ARG A 86 3.26 7.80 -14.73
N GLN A 87 2.64 7.03 -15.63
CA GLN A 87 1.43 7.46 -16.32
C GLN A 87 0.21 7.46 -15.39
N HIS A 88 0.12 6.51 -14.45
CA HIS A 88 -1.11 6.26 -13.70
C HIS A 88 -1.08 6.67 -12.22
N TYR A 89 0.09 6.96 -11.63
CA TYR A 89 0.18 7.19 -10.18
C TYR A 89 -0.68 8.36 -9.66
N GLN A 90 -0.92 9.41 -10.45
CA GLN A 90 -1.75 10.52 -9.98
C GLN A 90 -3.22 10.13 -9.87
N THR A 91 -3.74 9.40 -10.84
CA THR A 91 -5.11 8.86 -10.79
C THR A 91 -5.23 7.84 -9.66
N PHE A 92 -4.29 6.90 -9.58
CA PHE A 92 -4.27 5.90 -8.51
C PHE A 92 -4.19 6.53 -7.11
N LYS A 93 -3.39 7.59 -6.95
CA LYS A 93 -3.29 8.35 -5.70
C LYS A 93 -4.65 8.94 -5.29
N ASP A 94 -5.38 9.52 -6.25
CA ASP A 94 -6.65 10.18 -5.97
C ASP A 94 -7.80 9.18 -5.71
N GLU A 95 -7.73 7.98 -6.30
CA GLU A 95 -8.77 6.95 -6.18
C GLU A 95 -8.55 5.97 -5.03
N VAL A 96 -7.30 5.67 -4.68
CA VAL A 96 -6.95 4.57 -3.77
C VAL A 96 -6.21 5.04 -2.50
N ILE A 97 -5.40 6.10 -2.60
CA ILE A 97 -4.50 6.52 -1.50
C ILE A 97 -5.04 7.71 -0.69
N SER A 98 -5.70 8.68 -1.36
CA SER A 98 -6.07 10.00 -0.80
C SER A 98 -7.40 10.02 -0.07
#